data_AF-A0A7C2IYF8-F1
#
_entry.id   AF-A0A7C2IYF8-F1
#
_cell.length_a   1.000
_cell.length_b   1.000
_cell.length_c   1.000
_cell.angle_alpha   90.00
_cell.angle_beta   90.00
_cell.angle_gamma   90.00
#
_symmetry.space_group_name_H-M   'P 1'
#
loop_
_entity.id
_entity.type
_entity.pdbx_description
1 polymer ?
#
loop_
_entity_poly.entity_id
_entity_poly.type
_entity_poly.pdbx_seq_one_letter_code
_entity_poly.pdbx_strand_id
1 'polypeptide(L)' 'MKSVAVVTSGGDAPGMNAAINAIFRAGTDSGMTVYGVRRGYQGLIEDDIFPMTMEDVTDILQQGGTILGTA' A
#
# COMPACT_ATOMS: atom_id res chain seq x y z
N MET A 1 17.36 -0.19 -6.61
CA MET A 1 16.54 0.61 -5.66
C MET A 1 16.53 -0.13 -4.33
N LYS A 2 16.51 0.59 -3.20
CA LYS A 2 16.46 -0.04 -1.86
C LYS A 2 15.06 -0.11 -1.28
N SER A 3 14.17 0.80 -1.71
CA SER A 3 12.84 0.95 -1.13
C SER A 3 11.85 1.53 -2.14
N VAL A 4 10.57 1.23 -1.95
CA VAL A 4 9.43 1.77 -2.71
C VAL A 4 8.29 2.12 -1.76
N ALA A 5 7.49 3.13 -2.09
CA ALA A 5 6.29 3.50 -1.35
C ALA A 5 5.04 3.35 -2.24
N VAL A 6 3.95 2.87 -1.66
CA VAL A 6 2.66 2.65 -2.33
C VAL A 6 1.64 3.63 -1.77
N VAL A 7 0.93 4.30 -2.67
CA VAL A 7 -0.11 5.28 -2.34
C VAL A 7 -1.35 4.99 -3.18
N THR A 8 -2.54 5.04 -2.56
CA THR A 8 -3.83 5.03 -3.26
C THR A 8 -4.48 6.41 -3.12
N SER A 9 -4.90 7.00 -4.23
CA SER A 9 -5.48 8.35 -4.27
C SER A 9 -6.68 8.38 -5.21
N GLY A 10 -7.65 9.25 -4.92
CA GLY A 10 -8.92 9.30 -5.65
C GLY A 10 -9.97 8.39 -5.02
N GLY A 11 -11.09 8.14 -5.72
CA GLY A 11 -12.15 7.29 -5.19
C GLY A 11 -11.72 5.81 -5.09
N ASP A 12 -12.08 5.17 -3.97
CA ASP A 12 -11.86 3.74 -3.73
C ASP A 12 -12.51 2.87 -4.81
N ALA A 13 -11.78 1.83 -5.25
CA ALA A 13 -12.26 0.88 -6.25
C ALA A 13 -11.95 -0.58 -5.85
N PRO A 14 -12.81 -1.54 -6.25
CA PRO A 14 -12.50 -2.95 -6.11
C PRO A 14 -11.16 -3.30 -6.78
N GLY A 15 -10.30 -4.04 -6.07
CA GLY A 15 -9.01 -4.49 -6.58
C GLY A 15 -7.81 -3.64 -6.21
N MET A 16 -7.98 -2.47 -5.58
CA MET A 16 -6.84 -1.68 -5.08
C MET A 16 -6.02 -2.47 -4.04
N ASN A 17 -6.68 -3.17 -3.13
CA ASN A 17 -6.01 -4.08 -2.19
C ASN A 17 -5.22 -5.21 -2.90
N ALA A 18 -5.74 -5.73 -4.01
CA ALA A 18 -5.01 -6.72 -4.80
C ALA A 18 -3.75 -6.14 -5.45
N ALA A 19 -3.82 -4.90 -5.94
CA ALA A 19 -2.66 -4.19 -6.47
C ALA A 19 -1.61 -3.92 -5.36
N ILE A 20 -2.03 -3.48 -4.17
CA ILE A 20 -1.16 -3.28 -3.01
C ILE A 20 -0.46 -4.59 -2.63
N ASN A 21 -1.20 -5.71 -2.53
CA ASN A 21 -0.64 -7.02 -2.23
C ASN A 21 0.41 -7.46 -3.28
N ALA A 22 0.10 -7.27 -4.57
CA ALA A 22 1.00 -7.62 -5.66
C ALA A 22 2.30 -6.80 -5.62
N ILE A 23 2.22 -5.49 -5.39
CA ILE A 23 3.39 -4.61 -5.27
C ILE A 23 4.23 -5.01 -4.06
N PHE A 24 3.57 -5.27 -2.91
CA PHE A 24 4.26 -5.70 -1.70
C PHE A 24 5.06 -6.98 -1.95
N ARG A 25 4.42 -8.04 -2.46
CA ARG A 25 5.07 -9.34 -2.73
C ARG A 25 6.22 -9.22 -3.74
N ALA A 26 5.99 -8.52 -4.86
CA ALA A 26 7.02 -8.35 -5.88
C ALA A 26 8.22 -7.53 -5.36
N GLY A 27 7.94 -6.50 -4.57
CA GLY A 27 8.97 -5.67 -3.94
C GLY A 27 9.81 -6.45 -2.93
N THR A 28 9.16 -7.20 -2.03
CA THR A 28 9.87 -8.02 -1.03
C THR A 28 10.68 -9.14 -1.67
N ASP A 29 10.13 -9.82 -2.68
CA ASP A 29 10.85 -10.88 -3.43
C ASP A 29 12.07 -10.33 -4.18
N SER A 30 12.03 -9.04 -4.56
CA SER A 30 13.14 -8.33 -5.18
C SER A 30 14.15 -7.75 -4.16
N GLY A 31 13.98 -8.03 -2.86
CA GLY A 31 14.84 -7.52 -1.79
C GLY A 31 14.64 -6.03 -1.47
N MET A 32 13.49 -5.45 -1.84
CA MET A 32 13.15 -4.05 -1.54
C MET A 32 12.34 -3.94 -0.25
N THR A 33 12.53 -2.85 0.48
CA THR A 33 11.61 -2.45 1.55
C THR A 33 10.40 -1.74 0.96
N VAL A 34 9.19 -2.20 1.28
CA VAL A 34 7.94 -1.61 0.79
C VAL A 34 7.31 -0.79 1.91
N TYR A 35 6.91 0.44 1.59
CA TYR A 35 6.23 1.36 2.50
C TYR A 35 4.80 1.61 2.02
N GLY A 36 3.87 1.77 2.96
CA GLY A 36 2.50 2.18 2.71
C GLY A 36 2.33 3.64 3.10
N VAL A 37 1.65 4.41 2.27
CA VAL A 37 1.27 5.81 2.55
C VAL A 37 -0.22 5.85 2.82
N ARG A 38 -0.62 6.28 4.02
CA ARG A 38 -2.04 6.37 4.37
C ARG A 38 -2.67 7.63 3.76
N ARG A 39 -3.99 7.63 3.54
CA ARG A 39 -4.76 8.84 3.17
C ARG A 39 -4.22 9.54 1.90
N GLY A 40 -3.81 8.75 0.92
CA GLY A 40 -3.32 9.27 -0.37
C GLY A 40 -2.17 10.28 -0.24
N TYR A 41 -2.23 11.33 -1.06
CA TYR A 41 -1.22 12.39 -1.03
C TYR A 41 -1.24 13.23 0.24
N GLN A 42 -2.37 13.29 0.96
CA GLN A 42 -2.41 14.02 2.21
C GLN A 42 -1.50 13.38 3.26
N GLY A 43 -1.57 12.05 3.42
CA GLY A 43 -0.65 11.37 4.34
C GLY A 43 0.79 11.42 3.85
N LEU A 44 1.05 11.49 2.55
CA LEU A 44 2.41 11.72 2.05
C LEU A 44 2.97 13.08 2.52
N ILE A 45 2.16 14.14 2.48
CA ILE A 45 2.54 15.49 2.91
C ILE A 45 2.74 15.54 4.44
N GLU A 46 1.93 14.77 5.17
CA GLU A 46 1.95 14.68 6.65
C GLU A 46 2.98 13.67 7.19
N ASP A 47 3.77 13.03 6.32
CA ASP A 47 4.72 11.96 6.68
C ASP A 47 4.07 10.73 7.35
N ASP A 48 2.80 10.45 7.01
CA ASP A 48 2.03 9.27 7.42
C ASP A 48 2.38 8.06 6.54
N ILE A 49 3.66 7.68 6.64
CA ILE A 49 4.31 6.60 5.89
C ILE A 49 4.77 5.53 6.88
N PHE A 50 4.47 4.26 6.60
CA PHE A 50 4.86 3.16 7.46
C PHE A 50 5.50 2.02 6.67
N PRO A 51 6.51 1.30 7.21
CA PRO A 51 7.03 0.11 6.59
C PRO A 51 5.96 -0.98 6.61
N MET A 52 5.66 -1.56 5.45
CA MET A 52 4.70 -2.65 5.35
C MET A 52 5.34 -3.97 5.74
N THR A 53 4.51 -4.87 6.25
CA THR A 53 4.85 -6.23 6.65
C THR A 53 3.89 -7.22 5.99
N MET A 54 4.20 -8.51 6.13
CA MET A 54 3.30 -9.58 5.67
C MET A 54 1.91 -9.50 6.31
N GLU A 55 1.81 -9.04 7.55
CA GLU A 55 0.54 -8.90 8.29
C GLU A 55 -0.35 -7.84 7.62
N ASP A 56 0.22 -6.72 7.17
CA ASP A 56 -0.53 -5.63 6.54
C ASP A 56 -1.22 -6.04 5.23
N VAL A 57 -0.72 -7.09 4.56
CA VAL A 57 -1.27 -7.56 3.28
C VAL A 57 -1.96 -8.93 3.38
N THR A 58 -2.15 -9.46 4.59
CA THR A 58 -2.86 -10.72 4.80
C THR A 58 -4.37 -10.49 4.74
N ASP A 59 -5.10 -11.36 4.04
CA ASP A 59 -6.56 -11.34 3.94
C ASP A 59 -7.20 -10.05 3.37
N ILE A 60 -6.43 -9.25 2.62
CA ILE A 60 -6.93 -8.01 1.99
C ILE A 60 -7.49 -8.22 0.58
N LEU A 61 -7.19 -9.35 -0.07
CA LEU A 61 -7.55 -9.59 -1.48
C LEU A 61 -9.08 -9.59 -1.71
N GLN A 62 -9.83 -10.12 -0.74
CA GLN A 62 -11.29 -10.15 -0.74
C GLN A 62 -11.94 -8.85 -0.24
N GLN A 63 -11.15 -7.89 0.28
CA GLN A 63 -11.67 -6.64 0.83
C GLN A 63 -11.84 -5.59 -0.28
N GLY A 64 -13.02 -4.96 -0.31
CA GLY A 64 -13.26 -3.80 -1.17
C GLY A 64 -12.44 -2.57 -0.73
N GLY A 65 -12.31 -1.60 -1.62
CA GLY A 65 -11.57 -0.36 -1.37
C GLY A 65 -10.07 -0.58 -1.21
N THR A 66 -9.44 0.19 -0.33
CA THR A 66 -8.00 0.19 -0.06
C THR A 66 -7.68 0.25 1.43
N ILE A 67 -6.78 -0.63 1.90
CA ILE A 67 -6.27 -0.63 3.28
C ILE A 67 -5.45 0.62 3.63
N LEU A 68 -4.97 1.35 2.63
CA LEU A 68 -4.23 2.59 2.82
C LEU A 68 -5.18 3.80 2.97
N GLY A 69 -6.47 3.61 2.70
CA GLY A 69 -7.44 4.70 2.60
C GLY A 69 -7.16 5.64 1.43
N THR A 70 -8.11 6.53 1.20
CA THR A 70 -8.02 7.61 0.20
C THR A 70 -8.36 8.95 0.83
N ALA A 71 -7.93 10.01 0.18
CA ALA A 71 -8.29 11.40 0.46
C ALA A 71 -9.02 11.97 -0.76
#